data_AF-A0A6N7XN09-F1
#
_entry.id   AF-A0A6N7XN09-F1
#
_cell.length_a   1.000
_cell.length_b   1.000
_cell.length_c   1.000
_cell.angle_alpha   90.00
_cell.angle_beta   90.00
_cell.angle_gamma   90.00
#
_symmetry.space_group_name_H-M   'P 1'
#
loop_
_entity.id
_entity.type
_entity.pdbx_description
1 polymer ?
#
loop_
_entity_poly.entity_id
_entity_poly.type
_entity_poly.pdbx_seq_one_letter_code
_entity_poly.pdbx_strand_id
1 'polypeptide(L)'
;MVVEGTENQYKEYFNRENSRWEFGNKILYKMCEEYPHHNDADVLSGKILLIGRSYAAAIERRKNADDYKGDDFYYDVVAPKMLEIGDELDNRIESLKNNTGVIFDCIPEILSTHKFLMDAFKEMTGLEKRSLASKYLHFHCPEKFFIYDSRAKEAIRKIVKRPDKKILSEIVEYDPEYGDFVCRMLELQKYLDEKLVDEKLGGHVTPRSIDSFLLSTVK
;
A
#
# COMPACT_ATOMS: atom_id res chain seq x y z
N MET A 1 -2.08 -10.87 -18.91
CA MET A 1 -3.21 -10.50 -19.80
C MET A 1 -4.29 -9.77 -19.00
N VAL A 2 -4.46 -8.48 -19.30
CA VAL A 2 -5.53 -7.60 -18.79
C VAL A 2 -6.82 -7.88 -19.58
N VAL A 3 -7.98 -7.85 -18.93
CA VAL A 3 -9.29 -8.03 -19.57
C VAL A 3 -9.59 -6.85 -20.49
N GLU A 4 -10.02 -7.13 -21.72
CA GLU A 4 -10.39 -6.12 -22.72
C GLU A 4 -11.55 -5.24 -22.23
N GLY A 5 -11.51 -3.94 -22.56
CA GLY A 5 -12.50 -2.96 -22.12
C GLY A 5 -12.28 -2.40 -20.70
N THR A 6 -11.23 -2.84 -19.99
CA THR A 6 -10.85 -2.29 -18.68
C THR A 6 -10.55 -0.79 -18.74
N GLU A 7 -9.96 -0.31 -19.83
CA GLU A 7 -9.67 1.10 -20.08
C GLU A 7 -10.96 1.94 -20.13
N ASN A 8 -12.04 1.41 -20.70
CA ASN A 8 -13.32 2.11 -20.74
C ASN A 8 -13.96 2.17 -19.35
N GLN A 9 -13.87 1.09 -18.56
CA GLN A 9 -14.30 1.09 -17.16
C GLN A 9 -13.50 2.09 -16.32
N TYR A 10 -12.18 2.18 -16.56
CA TYR A 10 -11.32 3.13 -15.87
C TYR A 10 -11.68 4.58 -16.24
N LYS A 11 -11.93 4.89 -17.51
CA LYS A 11 -12.40 6.22 -17.95
C LYS A 11 -13.74 6.58 -17.34
N GLU A 12 -14.70 5.65 -17.33
CA GLU A 12 -15.98 5.85 -16.67
C GLU A 12 -15.81 6.14 -15.19
N TYR A 13 -14.89 5.43 -14.51
CA TYR A 13 -14.56 5.69 -13.12
C TYR A 13 -13.94 7.09 -12.95
N PHE A 14 -12.98 7.44 -13.80
CA PHE A 14 -12.24 8.70 -13.73
C PHE A 14 -13.15 9.92 -13.94
N ASN A 15 -14.15 9.79 -14.81
CA ASN A 15 -15.13 10.85 -15.09
C ASN A 15 -16.23 10.98 -14.02
N ARG A 16 -16.29 10.09 -13.02
CA ARG A 16 -17.24 10.22 -11.91
C ARG A 16 -16.67 11.19 -10.87
N GLU A 17 -17.48 12.17 -10.48
CA GLU A 17 -17.21 12.91 -9.25
C GLU A 17 -17.35 11.96 -8.05
N ASN A 18 -16.23 11.53 -7.47
CA ASN A 18 -16.21 10.70 -6.29
C ASN A 18 -15.40 11.39 -5.19
N SER A 19 -16.07 12.24 -4.40
CA SER A 19 -15.47 12.93 -3.25
C SER A 19 -15.52 12.12 -1.95
N ARG A 20 -16.04 10.88 -1.99
CA ARG A 20 -16.21 10.07 -0.78
C ARG A 20 -14.84 9.76 -0.18
N TRP A 21 -14.71 10.05 1.12
CA TRP A 21 -13.50 9.79 1.91
C TRP A 21 -12.26 10.61 1.52
N GLU A 22 -12.35 11.50 0.52
CA GLU A 22 -11.23 12.34 0.07
C GLU A 22 -10.67 13.22 1.19
N PHE A 23 -11.54 13.85 1.99
CA PHE A 23 -11.08 14.64 3.13
C PHE A 23 -10.31 13.79 4.15
N GLY A 24 -10.83 12.62 4.51
CA GLY A 24 -10.14 11.71 5.42
C GLY A 24 -8.78 11.27 4.90
N ASN A 25 -8.69 10.94 3.61
CA ASN A 25 -7.42 10.59 2.97
C ASN A 25 -6.43 11.76 3.00
N LYS A 26 -6.88 12.98 2.70
CA LYS A 26 -6.04 14.19 2.77
C LYS A 26 -5.46 14.40 4.17
N ILE A 27 -6.24 14.16 5.22
CA ILE A 27 -5.74 14.24 6.60
C ILE A 27 -4.66 13.18 6.86
N LEU A 28 -4.84 11.94 6.40
CA LEU A 28 -3.86 10.87 6.59
C LEU A 28 -2.55 11.13 5.81
N TYR A 29 -2.64 11.64 4.58
CA TYR A 29 -1.45 12.06 3.82
C TYR A 29 -0.74 13.21 4.49
N LYS A 30 -1.48 14.25 4.86
CA LYS A 30 -0.93 15.42 5.55
C LYS A 30 -0.20 15.03 6.84
N MET A 31 -0.76 14.10 7.61
CA MET A 31 -0.11 13.57 8.81
C MET A 31 1.26 12.91 8.50
N CYS A 32 1.36 12.13 7.44
CA CYS A 32 2.62 11.46 7.07
C CYS A 32 3.60 12.41 6.36
N GLU A 33 3.11 13.48 5.77
CA GLU A 33 3.92 14.55 5.17
C GLU A 33 4.51 15.48 6.24
N GLU A 34 3.71 15.93 7.20
CA GLU A 34 4.16 16.82 8.28
C GLU A 34 5.04 16.09 9.30
N TYR A 35 4.82 14.80 9.50
CA TYR A 35 5.60 13.96 10.39
C TYR A 35 6.14 12.75 9.60
N PRO A 36 7.18 12.89 8.77
CA PRO A 36 7.63 11.79 7.92
C PRO A 36 8.41 10.71 8.68
N HIS A 37 9.11 11.11 9.75
CA HIS A 37 10.07 10.26 10.47
C HIS A 37 9.44 9.37 11.54
N HIS A 38 10.19 8.35 11.95
CA HIS A 38 9.78 7.31 12.92
C HIS A 38 10.54 7.42 14.25
N ASN A 39 10.59 8.62 14.84
CA ASN A 39 11.40 8.93 16.02
C ASN A 39 10.62 9.44 17.25
N ASP A 40 9.28 9.48 17.18
CA ASP A 40 8.41 9.93 18.26
C ASP A 40 7.29 8.91 18.53
N ALA A 41 7.19 8.45 19.78
CA ALA A 41 6.27 7.39 20.17
C ALA A 41 4.77 7.74 20.01
N ASP A 42 4.39 8.98 20.32
CA ASP A 42 3.00 9.43 20.23
C ASP A 42 2.60 9.58 18.76
N VAL A 43 3.47 10.19 17.95
CA VAL A 43 3.27 10.32 16.51
C VAL A 43 3.16 8.94 15.85
N LEU A 44 4.03 8.00 16.19
CA LEU A 44 4.03 6.63 15.65
C LEU A 44 2.72 5.89 16.00
N SER A 45 2.34 5.92 17.28
CA SER A 45 1.12 5.32 17.78
C SER A 45 -0.11 5.90 17.08
N GLY A 46 -0.17 7.23 16.97
CA GLY A 46 -1.22 7.96 16.27
C GLY A 46 -1.34 7.57 14.80
N LYS A 47 -0.23 7.54 14.05
CA LYS A 47 -0.23 7.14 12.63
C LYS A 47 -0.78 5.72 12.44
N ILE A 48 -0.28 4.75 13.20
CA ILE A 48 -0.68 3.35 13.06
C ILE A 48 -2.15 3.17 13.47
N LEU A 49 -2.59 3.82 14.54
CA LEU A 49 -3.98 3.80 14.99
C LEU A 49 -4.92 4.37 13.91
N LEU A 50 -4.64 5.58 13.43
CA LEU A 50 -5.50 6.30 12.49
C LEU A 50 -5.56 5.60 11.13
N ILE A 51 -4.42 5.21 10.57
CA ILE A 51 -4.36 4.47 9.30
C ILE A 51 -5.04 3.11 9.46
N GLY A 52 -4.70 2.37 10.52
CA GLY A 52 -5.24 1.04 10.78
C GLY A 52 -6.76 1.04 10.94
N ARG A 53 -7.33 1.99 11.69
CA ARG A 53 -8.79 2.06 11.90
C ARG A 53 -9.54 2.61 10.70
N SER A 54 -9.01 3.65 10.06
CA SER A 54 -9.66 4.26 8.87
C SER A 54 -9.77 3.29 7.70
N TYR A 55 -8.81 2.36 7.57
CA TYR A 55 -8.76 1.39 6.48
C TYR A 55 -9.04 -0.06 6.92
N ALA A 56 -9.68 -0.25 8.07
CA ALA A 56 -10.08 -1.55 8.61
C ALA A 56 -8.93 -2.58 8.65
N ALA A 57 -7.71 -2.12 8.89
CA ALA A 57 -6.46 -2.88 8.97
C ALA A 57 -5.78 -2.73 10.34
N ALA A 58 -6.57 -2.54 11.39
CA ALA A 58 -6.12 -2.26 12.75
C ALA A 58 -5.06 -3.28 13.24
N ILE A 59 -3.95 -2.78 13.79
CA ILE A 59 -2.79 -3.58 14.19
C ILE A 59 -3.13 -4.52 15.37
N GLU A 60 -4.02 -4.09 16.24
CA GLU A 60 -4.53 -4.83 17.39
C GLU A 60 -5.51 -5.96 17.01
N ARG A 61 -6.06 -5.96 15.78
CA ARG A 61 -7.04 -6.97 15.35
C ARG A 61 -6.41 -8.36 15.27
N ARG A 62 -6.73 -9.26 16.20
CA ARG A 62 -6.21 -10.63 16.27
C ARG A 62 -7.27 -11.67 15.94
N LYS A 63 -6.82 -12.91 15.70
CA LYS A 63 -7.69 -14.08 15.49
C LYS A 63 -8.28 -14.60 16.82
N ASN A 64 -7.56 -14.40 17.93
CA ASN A 64 -8.00 -14.69 19.30
C ASN A 64 -7.81 -13.41 20.15
N ALA A 65 -8.87 -12.95 20.81
CA ALA A 65 -8.91 -11.65 21.50
C ALA A 65 -8.35 -11.68 22.94
N ASP A 66 -8.01 -12.86 23.47
CA ASP A 66 -7.83 -13.07 24.91
C ASP A 66 -6.41 -12.80 25.45
N ASP A 67 -5.42 -12.54 24.59
CA ASP A 67 -4.01 -12.49 25.01
C ASP A 67 -3.56 -11.15 25.64
N TYR A 68 -4.37 -10.09 25.58
CA TYR A 68 -4.05 -8.80 26.22
C TYR A 68 -5.17 -8.38 27.16
N LYS A 69 -5.02 -8.75 28.43
CA LYS A 69 -5.86 -8.29 29.54
C LYS A 69 -5.10 -7.18 30.29
N GLY A 70 -4.98 -6.01 29.66
CA GLY A 70 -4.38 -4.80 30.24
C GLY A 70 -3.16 -4.26 29.49
N ASP A 71 -2.98 -2.95 29.63
CA ASP A 71 -1.90 -2.07 29.14
C ASP A 71 -1.93 -1.67 27.64
N ASP A 72 -1.39 -0.48 27.38
CA ASP A 72 -1.57 0.33 26.19
C ASP A 72 -0.76 -0.28 25.04
N PHE A 73 -1.35 -1.26 24.34
CA PHE A 73 -0.70 -1.97 23.23
C PHE A 73 0.04 -1.06 22.24
N TYR A 74 -0.46 0.15 22.02
CA TYR A 74 0.21 1.10 21.15
C TYR A 74 1.51 1.62 21.75
N TYR A 75 1.51 2.03 23.01
CA TYR A 75 2.69 2.57 23.68
C TYR A 75 3.65 1.51 24.21
N ASP A 76 3.15 0.33 24.58
CA ASP A 76 3.95 -0.71 25.22
C ASP A 76 4.55 -1.71 24.23
N VAL A 77 3.97 -1.82 23.01
CA VAL A 77 4.40 -2.80 22.00
C VAL A 77 4.71 -2.13 20.67
N VAL A 78 3.76 -1.35 20.14
CA VAL A 78 3.89 -0.78 18.80
C VAL A 78 4.96 0.31 18.74
N ALA A 79 4.90 1.30 19.62
CA ALA A 79 5.84 2.41 19.61
C ALA A 79 7.30 1.96 19.82
N PRO A 80 7.63 1.09 20.81
CA PRO A 80 9.00 0.62 21.00
C PRO A 80 9.56 -0.07 19.75
N LYS A 81 8.77 -0.96 19.12
CA LYS A 81 9.24 -1.65 17.92
C LYS A 81 9.37 -0.73 16.71
N MET A 82 8.46 0.23 16.55
CA MET A 82 8.53 1.20 15.45
C MET A 82 9.68 2.19 15.61
N LEU A 83 10.03 2.57 16.85
CA LEU A 83 11.23 3.34 17.15
C LEU A 83 12.50 2.53 16.87
N GLU A 84 12.53 1.25 17.28
CA GLU A 84 13.65 0.33 17.03
C GLU A 84 13.99 0.22 15.53
N ILE A 85 12.99 0.07 14.68
CA ILE A 85 13.17 -0.04 13.22
C ILE A 85 13.17 1.32 12.49
N GLY A 86 12.98 2.41 13.22
CA GLY A 86 12.60 3.71 12.66
C GLY A 86 13.62 4.27 11.66
N ASP A 87 14.89 4.28 12.03
CA ASP A 87 15.97 4.77 11.18
C ASP A 87 16.09 3.96 9.88
N GLU A 88 15.96 2.63 9.96
CA GLU A 88 16.00 1.77 8.77
C GLU A 88 14.77 1.98 7.87
N LEU A 89 13.58 2.10 8.46
CA LEU A 89 12.35 2.37 7.72
C LEU A 89 12.40 3.73 7.03
N ASP A 90 12.90 4.76 7.70
CA ASP A 90 13.08 6.10 7.14
C ASP A 90 14.04 6.08 5.95
N ASN A 91 15.20 5.42 6.08
CA ASN A 91 16.17 5.29 4.98
C ASN A 91 15.56 4.61 3.75
N ARG A 92 14.79 3.53 3.95
CA ARG A 92 14.09 2.80 2.88
C ARG A 92 13.05 3.69 2.18
N ILE A 93 12.26 4.44 2.94
CA ILE A 93 11.24 5.35 2.41
C ILE A 93 11.90 6.52 1.66
N GLU A 94 12.97 7.10 2.20
CA GLU A 94 13.69 8.21 1.59
C GLU A 94 14.35 7.81 0.28
N SER A 95 15.00 6.64 0.23
CA SER A 95 15.59 6.09 -0.99
C SER A 95 14.53 5.95 -2.10
N LEU A 96 13.35 5.38 -1.77
CA LEU A 96 12.23 5.27 -2.70
C LEU A 96 11.66 6.62 -3.13
N LYS A 97 11.58 7.62 -2.24
CA LYS A 97 11.12 8.97 -2.58
C LYS A 97 12.09 9.71 -3.50
N ASN A 98 13.39 9.55 -3.28
CA ASN A 98 14.44 10.19 -4.07
C ASN A 98 14.60 9.55 -5.46
N ASN A 99 14.12 8.32 -5.63
CA ASN A 99 14.07 7.67 -6.94
C ASN A 99 12.93 8.24 -7.79
N THR A 100 13.26 9.14 -8.73
CA THR A 100 12.31 9.74 -9.68
C THR A 100 11.95 8.82 -10.86
N GLY A 101 12.51 7.61 -10.91
CA GLY A 101 12.19 6.60 -11.92
C GLY A 101 10.77 6.05 -11.79
N VAL A 102 10.35 5.29 -12.81
CA VAL A 102 9.06 4.60 -12.79
C VAL A 102 9.05 3.53 -11.70
N ILE A 103 7.86 3.17 -11.21
CA ILE A 103 7.70 2.17 -10.14
C ILE A 103 8.41 0.86 -10.49
N PHE A 104 8.43 0.50 -11.78
CA PHE A 104 9.07 -0.71 -12.28
C PHE A 104 10.54 -0.84 -11.86
N ASP A 105 11.30 0.25 -11.87
CA ASP A 105 12.72 0.25 -11.53
C ASP A 105 12.96 0.09 -10.02
N CYS A 106 11.94 0.34 -9.21
CA CYS A 106 12.01 0.31 -7.75
C CYS A 106 11.44 -0.99 -7.15
N ILE A 107 10.98 -1.95 -7.96
CA ILE A 107 10.24 -3.14 -7.47
C ILE A 107 11.00 -3.92 -6.39
N PRO A 108 12.30 -4.22 -6.52
CA PRO A 108 13.04 -4.92 -5.46
C PRO A 108 12.99 -4.19 -4.12
N GLU A 109 13.14 -2.86 -4.15
CA GLU A 109 13.14 -2.02 -2.96
C GLU A 109 11.74 -1.87 -2.36
N ILE A 110 10.70 -1.72 -3.20
CA ILE A 110 9.30 -1.68 -2.78
C ILE A 110 8.92 -2.98 -2.06
N LEU A 111 9.22 -4.13 -2.68
CA LEU A 111 8.83 -5.43 -2.14
C LEU A 111 9.61 -5.79 -0.87
N SER A 112 10.90 -5.49 -0.82
CA SER A 112 11.71 -5.71 0.39
C SER A 112 11.30 -4.77 1.53
N THR A 113 10.98 -3.50 1.25
CA THR A 113 10.49 -2.54 2.25
C THR A 113 9.12 -2.93 2.80
N HIS A 114 8.22 -3.41 1.94
CA HIS A 114 6.94 -3.95 2.38
C HIS A 114 7.14 -5.17 3.29
N LYS A 115 8.00 -6.11 2.89
CA LYS A 115 8.31 -7.30 3.71
C LYS A 115 8.95 -6.92 5.05
N PHE A 116 9.87 -5.98 5.07
CA PHE A 116 10.51 -5.48 6.29
C PHE A 116 9.48 -5.00 7.32
N LEU A 117 8.57 -4.09 6.91
CA LEU A 117 7.52 -3.59 7.80
C LEU A 117 6.51 -4.69 8.19
N MET A 118 6.18 -5.56 7.23
CA MET A 118 5.29 -6.70 7.46
C MET A 118 5.85 -7.65 8.53
N ASP A 119 7.15 -7.97 8.47
CA ASP A 119 7.80 -8.85 9.43
C ASP A 119 7.87 -8.22 10.82
N ALA A 120 8.13 -6.91 10.93
CA ALA A 120 8.04 -6.18 12.20
C ALA A 120 6.63 -6.24 12.81
N PHE A 121 5.58 -6.06 11.99
CA PHE A 121 4.20 -6.23 12.45
C PHE A 121 3.88 -7.67 12.85
N LYS A 122 4.47 -8.66 12.17
CA LYS A 122 4.30 -10.07 12.49
C LYS A 122 4.97 -10.44 13.81
N GLU A 123 6.14 -9.90 14.09
CA GLU A 123 6.84 -10.09 15.36
C GLU A 123 5.99 -9.61 16.54
N MET A 124 5.37 -8.43 16.43
CA MET A 124 4.52 -7.86 17.49
C MET A 124 3.16 -8.54 17.65
N THR A 125 2.57 -9.03 16.55
CA THR A 125 1.15 -9.44 16.53
C THR A 125 0.92 -10.93 16.29
N GLY A 126 1.96 -11.67 15.88
CA GLY A 126 1.87 -13.04 15.39
C GLY A 126 1.16 -13.18 14.03
N LEU A 127 0.75 -12.08 13.40
CA LEU A 127 0.00 -12.05 12.14
C LEU A 127 0.75 -11.24 11.09
N GLU A 128 0.61 -11.62 9.83
CA GLU A 128 1.39 -11.01 8.75
C GLU A 128 1.03 -9.55 8.48
N LYS A 129 -0.19 -9.10 8.83
CA LYS A 129 -0.61 -7.67 8.70
C LYS A 129 -0.28 -7.01 7.34
N ARG A 130 -0.22 -7.78 6.25
CA ARG A 130 0.08 -7.33 4.87
C ARG A 130 -0.64 -6.05 4.47
N SER A 131 -1.94 -5.99 4.77
CA SER A 131 -2.78 -4.84 4.44
C SER A 131 -2.34 -3.58 5.16
N LEU A 132 -2.06 -3.67 6.46
CA LEU A 132 -1.57 -2.54 7.24
C LEU A 132 -0.21 -2.05 6.71
N ALA A 133 0.73 -2.95 6.46
CA ALA A 133 2.05 -2.60 5.92
C ALA A 133 1.93 -1.84 4.59
N SER A 134 1.12 -2.34 3.65
CA SER A 134 0.93 -1.67 2.35
C SER A 134 0.29 -0.29 2.48
N LYS A 135 -0.69 -0.13 3.38
CA LYS A 135 -1.41 1.13 3.60
C LYS A 135 -0.53 2.16 4.28
N TYR A 136 0.19 1.74 5.31
CA TYR A 136 1.15 2.58 6.01
C TYR A 136 2.19 3.14 5.05
N LEU A 137 2.83 2.27 4.25
CA LEU A 137 3.81 2.65 3.25
C LEU A 137 3.22 3.53 2.14
N HIS A 138 1.98 3.27 1.71
CA HIS A 138 1.27 4.12 0.75
C HIS A 138 1.05 5.54 1.28
N PHE A 139 0.67 5.72 2.54
CA PHE A 139 0.52 7.06 3.10
C PHE A 139 1.85 7.80 3.25
N HIS A 140 2.95 7.08 3.49
CA HIS A 140 4.29 7.67 3.52
C HIS A 140 4.89 7.92 2.13
N CYS A 141 4.56 7.11 1.13
CA CYS A 141 5.13 7.14 -0.22
C CYS A 141 4.08 6.73 -1.28
N PRO A 142 3.09 7.61 -1.57
CA PRO A 142 1.91 7.28 -2.39
C PRO A 142 2.22 6.97 -3.85
N GLU A 143 3.34 7.47 -4.36
CA GLU A 143 3.76 7.28 -5.76
C GLU A 143 4.42 5.91 -6.01
N LYS A 144 4.72 5.13 -4.96
CA LYS A 144 5.47 3.87 -5.08
C LYS A 144 4.69 2.64 -4.61
N PHE A 145 3.88 2.77 -3.57
CA PHE A 145 3.17 1.62 -2.99
C PHE A 145 1.72 1.55 -3.44
N PHE A 146 1.26 0.34 -3.76
CA PHE A 146 -0.16 0.05 -3.96
C PHE A 146 -0.82 -0.39 -2.65
N ILE A 147 -2.06 0.04 -2.40
CA ILE A 147 -2.84 -0.41 -1.25
C ILE A 147 -3.30 -1.84 -1.46
N TYR A 148 -2.92 -2.70 -0.52
CA TYR A 148 -3.35 -4.09 -0.49
C TYR A 148 -4.45 -4.32 0.55
N ASP A 149 -5.55 -4.93 0.11
CA ASP A 149 -6.53 -5.59 0.97
C ASP A 149 -7.30 -6.66 0.18
N SER A 150 -8.22 -7.36 0.83
CA SER A 150 -8.99 -8.44 0.19
C SER A 150 -9.80 -7.95 -1.00
N ARG A 151 -10.37 -6.74 -0.94
CA ARG A 151 -11.19 -6.18 -2.02
C ARG A 151 -10.31 -5.83 -3.22
N ALA A 152 -9.20 -5.14 -2.99
CA ALA A 152 -8.24 -4.82 -4.05
C ALA A 152 -7.67 -6.09 -4.70
N LYS A 153 -7.30 -7.10 -3.90
CA LYS A 153 -6.83 -8.41 -4.38
C LYS A 153 -7.85 -9.13 -5.25
N GLU A 154 -9.11 -9.15 -4.83
CA GLU A 154 -10.18 -9.80 -5.59
C GLU A 154 -10.47 -9.05 -6.90
N ALA A 155 -10.52 -7.71 -6.85
CA ALA A 155 -10.71 -6.86 -8.02
C ALA A 155 -9.62 -7.10 -9.07
N ILE A 156 -8.35 -6.99 -8.66
CA ILE A 156 -7.23 -7.07 -9.61
C ILE A 156 -7.12 -8.47 -10.23
N ARG A 157 -7.50 -9.54 -9.52
CA ARG A 157 -7.55 -10.91 -10.08
C ARG A 157 -8.65 -11.09 -11.12
N LYS A 158 -9.72 -10.28 -11.07
CA LYS A 158 -10.74 -10.27 -12.11
C LYS A 158 -10.23 -9.57 -13.37
N ILE A 159 -9.43 -8.52 -13.22
CA ILE A 159 -8.92 -7.66 -14.30
C ILE A 159 -7.65 -8.22 -14.94
N VAL A 160 -6.64 -8.55 -14.16
CA VAL A 160 -5.37 -9.12 -14.63
C VAL A 160 -5.36 -10.59 -14.28
N LYS A 161 -5.53 -11.49 -15.27
CA LYS A 161 -5.66 -12.93 -15.01
C LYS A 161 -4.34 -13.60 -14.69
N ARG A 162 -3.32 -13.28 -15.48
CA ARG A 162 -1.96 -13.85 -15.38
C ARG A 162 -0.94 -12.72 -15.54
N PRO A 163 -0.33 -12.26 -14.44
CA PRO A 163 0.71 -11.25 -14.52
C PRO A 163 2.02 -11.84 -15.03
N ASP A 164 2.88 -11.05 -15.68
CA ASP A 164 4.31 -11.39 -15.79
C ASP A 164 4.97 -11.28 -14.41
N LYS A 165 5.70 -12.33 -14.01
CA LYS A 165 6.36 -12.46 -12.70
C LYS A 165 7.86 -12.62 -12.82
N LYS A 166 8.46 -12.48 -14.00
CA LYS A 166 9.91 -12.69 -14.21
C LYS A 166 10.75 -11.87 -13.23
N ILE A 167 10.35 -10.62 -12.98
CA ILE A 167 11.08 -9.75 -12.06
C ILE A 167 11.16 -10.30 -10.62
N LEU A 168 10.18 -11.09 -10.19
CA LEU A 168 10.20 -11.70 -8.85
C LEU A 168 11.30 -12.74 -8.70
N SER A 169 11.79 -13.34 -9.79
CA SER A 169 12.86 -14.35 -9.73
C SER A 169 14.23 -13.76 -9.36
N GLU A 170 14.39 -12.45 -9.50
CA GLU A 170 15.62 -11.73 -9.19
C GLU A 170 15.61 -11.13 -7.78
N ILE A 171 14.49 -11.23 -7.06
CA ILE A 171 14.29 -10.60 -5.76
C ILE A 171 14.41 -11.66 -4.66
N VAL A 172 15.38 -11.46 -3.77
CA VAL A 172 15.70 -12.42 -2.71
C VAL A 172 14.66 -12.42 -1.60
N GLU A 173 14.22 -11.23 -1.16
CA GLU A 173 13.32 -11.09 0.00
C GLU A 173 12.07 -10.30 -0.36
N TYR A 174 10.93 -11.01 -0.43
CA TYR A 174 9.61 -10.40 -0.59
C TYR A 174 8.50 -11.31 -0.05
N ASP A 175 7.33 -10.74 0.23
CA ASP A 175 6.13 -11.52 0.51
C ASP A 175 5.50 -12.03 -0.80
N PRO A 176 5.35 -13.36 -1.01
CA PRO A 176 4.85 -13.89 -2.28
C PRO A 176 3.45 -13.42 -2.68
N GLU A 177 2.59 -13.17 -1.68
CA GLU A 177 1.22 -12.73 -1.93
C GLU A 177 1.17 -11.26 -2.37
N TYR A 178 1.91 -10.38 -1.69
CA TYR A 178 2.05 -8.98 -2.11
C TYR A 178 2.84 -8.85 -3.42
N GLY A 179 3.85 -9.70 -3.66
CA GLY A 179 4.59 -9.74 -4.93
C GLY A 179 3.69 -10.07 -6.13
N ASP A 180 2.84 -11.11 -6.05
CA ASP A 180 1.83 -11.38 -7.10
C ASP A 180 0.88 -10.20 -7.29
N PHE A 181 0.46 -9.56 -6.21
CA PHE A 181 -0.41 -8.39 -6.27
C PHE A 181 0.26 -7.22 -7.01
N VAL A 182 1.48 -6.84 -6.63
CA VAL A 182 2.25 -5.74 -7.25
C VAL A 182 2.48 -6.01 -8.74
N CYS A 183 2.86 -7.23 -9.15
CA CYS A 183 3.00 -7.55 -10.57
C CYS A 183 1.70 -7.34 -11.36
N ARG A 184 0.53 -7.67 -10.78
CA ARG A 184 -0.76 -7.39 -11.43
C ARG A 184 -1.07 -5.90 -11.49
N MET A 185 -0.79 -5.16 -10.42
CA MET A 185 -1.01 -3.70 -10.38
C MET A 185 -0.18 -2.98 -11.44
N LEU A 186 1.08 -3.37 -11.60
CA LEU A 186 1.97 -2.82 -12.63
C LEU A 186 1.54 -3.18 -14.04
N GLU A 187 1.08 -4.41 -14.27
CA GLU A 187 0.56 -4.78 -15.59
C GLU A 187 -0.70 -3.98 -15.95
N LEU A 188 -1.59 -3.74 -14.97
CA LEU A 188 -2.74 -2.87 -15.15
C LEU A 188 -2.32 -1.42 -15.39
N GLN A 189 -1.38 -0.90 -14.61
CA GLN A 189 -0.85 0.47 -14.75
C GLN A 189 -0.29 0.69 -16.15
N LYS A 190 0.62 -0.18 -16.59
CA LYS A 190 1.20 -0.15 -17.92
C LYS A 190 0.14 -0.20 -19.01
N TYR A 191 -0.83 -1.11 -18.89
CA TYR A 191 -1.93 -1.21 -19.86
C TYR A 191 -2.76 0.08 -19.95
N LEU A 192 -3.08 0.68 -18.81
CA LEU A 192 -3.86 1.93 -18.78
C LEU A 192 -3.03 3.10 -19.31
N ASP A 193 -1.76 3.23 -18.94
CA ASP A 193 -0.86 4.26 -19.46
C ASP A 193 -0.77 4.19 -20.99
N GLU A 194 -0.56 3.00 -21.56
CA GLU A 194 -0.51 2.79 -23.02
C GLU A 194 -1.83 3.22 -23.69
N LYS A 195 -2.98 2.79 -23.16
CA LYS A 195 -4.29 3.08 -23.76
C LYS A 195 -4.77 4.52 -23.59
N LEU A 196 -4.37 5.21 -22.53
CA LEU A 196 -4.81 6.59 -22.26
C LEU A 196 -3.92 7.62 -22.95
N VAL A 197 -2.62 7.34 -23.10
CA VAL A 197 -1.70 8.18 -23.88
C VAL A 197 -2.13 8.25 -25.35
N ASP A 198 -2.55 7.12 -25.93
CA ASP A 198 -3.07 7.06 -27.29
C ASP A 198 -4.31 7.96 -27.52
N GLU A 199 -5.03 8.31 -26.45
CA GLU A 199 -6.27 9.08 -26.49
C GLU A 199 -6.14 10.54 -26.04
N LYS A 200 -4.93 11.03 -25.75
CA LYS A 200 -4.64 12.42 -25.30
C LYS A 200 -5.36 12.84 -24.00
N LEU A 201 -5.82 11.89 -23.19
CA LEU A 201 -6.29 12.14 -21.82
C LEU A 201 -5.06 12.16 -20.90
N GLY A 202 -4.61 13.36 -20.52
CA GLY A 202 -3.33 13.56 -19.85
C GLY A 202 -3.23 12.95 -18.45
N GLY A 203 -2.06 12.38 -18.15
CA GLY A 203 -1.60 12.00 -16.80
C GLY A 203 -1.13 10.54 -16.71
N HIS A 204 0.03 10.31 -16.08
CA HIS A 204 0.48 8.97 -15.67
C HIS A 204 -0.50 8.42 -14.62
N VAL A 205 -0.92 7.16 -14.79
CA VAL A 205 -1.84 6.51 -13.86
C VAL A 205 -1.11 6.26 -12.53
N THR A 206 -1.56 6.88 -11.43
CA THR A 206 -0.89 6.77 -10.13
C THR A 206 -1.34 5.52 -9.36
N PRO A 207 -0.55 5.01 -8.40
CA PRO A 207 -0.99 3.92 -7.54
C PRO A 207 -2.34 4.18 -6.90
N ARG A 208 -2.53 5.39 -6.37
CA ARG A 208 -3.78 5.77 -5.70
C ARG A 208 -4.99 5.77 -6.63
N SER A 209 -4.83 6.16 -7.90
CA SER A 209 -5.94 6.15 -8.85
C SER A 209 -6.36 4.72 -9.18
N ILE A 210 -5.40 3.80 -9.34
CA ILE A 210 -5.68 2.36 -9.56
C ILE A 210 -6.33 1.76 -8.32
N ASP A 211 -5.78 2.01 -7.13
CA ASP A 211 -6.35 1.51 -5.87
C ASP A 211 -7.82 1.89 -5.72
N SER A 212 -8.14 3.16 -6.01
CA SER A 212 -9.50 3.68 -5.91
C SER A 212 -10.42 3.12 -7.01
N PHE A 213 -9.90 2.96 -8.24
CA PHE A 213 -10.60 2.29 -9.33
C PHE A 213 -10.98 0.86 -8.95
N LEU A 214 -10.05 0.05 -8.44
CA LEU A 214 -10.31 -1.33 -8.05
C LEU A 214 -11.45 -1.45 -7.03
N LEU A 215 -11.49 -0.56 -6.03
CA LEU A 215 -12.56 -0.53 -5.03
C LEU A 215 -13.93 -0.17 -5.61
N SER A 216 -13.97 0.52 -6.75
CA SER A 216 -15.21 0.85 -7.46
C SER A 216 -15.77 -0.31 -8.30
N THR A 217 -14.92 -1.28 -8.66
CA THR A 217 -15.29 -2.42 -9.51
C THR A 217 -15.89 -3.61 -8.74
N VAL A 218 -15.63 -3.70 -7.43
CA VAL A 218 -16.17 -4.76 -6.56
C VAL A 218 -17.52 -4.30 -6.03
N LYS A 219 -18.60 -4.86 -6.61
CA LYS A 219 -19.94 -4.89 -6.02
C LYS A 219 -20.13 -6.18 -5.23
#